data_AF-A0A821L625-F1
#
_entry.id   AF-A0A821L625-F1
#
_cell.length_a   1.000
_cell.length_b   1.000
_cell.length_c   1.000
_cell.angle_alpha   90.00
_cell.angle_beta   90.00
_cell.angle_gamma   90.00
#
_symmetry.space_group_name_H-M   'P 1'
#
loop_
_entity.id
_entity.type
_entity.pdbx_description
1 polymer ?
#
loop_
_entity_poly.entity_id
_entity_poly.type
_entity_poly.pdbx_seq_one_letter_code
_entity_poly.pdbx_strand_id
1 'polypeptide(L)'
;SGKDDDENSNGQITSQMLLVCCWRTIKEISLLFSRLGQIGIKYIENESQYRFISLKQLHIICNYYMEQLLKSRHCGAYELAYTGFLIICQQLWSSNCDQLCNLPIKWIENGIKMVEENSLDKNKLCLTRRSGGLPFYLQSILTDEPIKQRGQQRTYVAKLMDTLLNIILNDPDTIQIDGQILENSRKINYLSTLENITDIDNSRQTD
;
A
#
# COMPACT_ATOMS: atom_id res chain seq x y z
N SER A 1 40.35 53.76 7.58
CA SER A 1 38.99 53.86 7.00
C SER A 1 38.69 52.48 6.44
N GLY A 2 37.98 51.59 7.15
CA GLY A 2 36.55 51.67 7.46
C GLY A 2 35.76 51.54 6.15
N LYS A 3 34.86 50.59 5.91
CA LYS A 3 34.02 49.76 6.78
C LYS A 3 33.43 48.60 5.94
N ASP A 4 33.15 47.50 6.62
CA ASP A 4 31.93 46.69 6.63
C ASP A 4 31.23 46.39 5.28
N ASP A 5 31.17 45.10 4.94
CA ASP A 5 29.95 44.41 4.51
C ASP A 5 30.11 42.91 4.82
N ASP A 6 30.13 42.60 6.12
CA ASP A 6 29.62 41.33 6.63
C ASP A 6 28.10 41.37 6.44
N GLU A 7 27.56 40.68 5.42
CA GLU A 7 26.24 40.05 5.48
C GLU A 7 25.96 39.33 4.16
N ASN A 8 25.66 38.03 4.26
CA ASN A 8 24.74 37.26 3.40
C ASN A 8 25.31 35.97 2.76
N SER A 9 25.83 35.05 3.59
CA SER A 9 25.69 33.61 3.30
C SER A 9 24.91 32.88 4.39
N ASN A 10 23.94 33.57 5.00
CA ASN A 10 22.93 32.96 5.84
C ASN A 10 22.03 32.08 4.98
N GLY A 11 22.24 30.76 5.06
CA GLY A 11 21.16 29.78 4.94
C GLY A 11 20.59 29.53 3.55
N GLN A 12 21.41 29.30 2.53
CA GLN A 12 20.92 28.62 1.32
C GLN A 12 20.60 27.15 1.66
N ILE A 13 19.38 26.91 2.13
CA ILE A 13 18.80 25.57 2.16
C ILE A 13 18.75 25.09 0.70
N THR A 14 19.62 24.15 0.34
CA THR A 14 19.60 23.57 -1.00
C THR A 14 18.32 22.77 -1.19
N SER A 15 17.81 22.71 -2.41
CA SER A 15 16.66 21.85 -2.75
C SER A 15 16.88 20.39 -2.37
N GLN A 16 18.14 19.92 -2.39
CA GLN A 16 18.51 18.58 -1.92
C GLN A 16 18.32 18.42 -0.41
N MET A 17 18.69 19.43 0.39
CA MET A 17 18.49 19.41 1.84
C MET A 17 16.99 19.36 2.18
N LEU A 18 16.17 20.14 1.47
CA LEU A 18 14.72 20.11 1.65
C LEU A 18 14.13 18.72 1.34
N LEU A 19 14.55 18.09 0.24
CA LEU A 19 14.08 16.75 -0.13
C LEU A 19 14.47 15.69 0.92
N VAL A 20 15.70 15.73 1.44
CA VAL A 20 16.16 14.81 2.50
C VAL A 20 15.35 15.01 3.78
N CYS A 21 15.11 16.26 4.18
CA CYS A 21 14.29 16.58 5.33
C CYS A 21 12.85 16.10 5.14
N CYS A 22 12.23 16.33 3.98
CA CYS A 22 10.88 15.85 3.69
C CYS A 22 10.77 14.32 3.75
N TRP A 23 11.73 13.60 3.16
CA TRP A 23 11.72 12.14 3.20
C TRP A 23 11.87 11.61 4.64
N ARG A 24 12.78 12.18 5.45
CA ARG A 24 12.91 11.82 6.87
C ARG A 24 11.62 12.10 7.64
N THR A 25 10.98 13.25 7.41
CA THR A 25 9.70 13.58 8.05
C THR A 25 8.61 12.56 7.70
N ILE A 26 8.48 12.18 6.42
CA ILE A 26 7.51 11.16 5.98
C ILE A 26 7.79 9.82 6.65
N LYS A 27 9.07 9.45 6.78
CA LYS A 27 9.48 8.23 7.48
C LYS A 27 9.05 8.24 8.94
N GLU A 28 9.40 9.28 9.68
CA GLU A 28 9.07 9.36 11.11
C GLU A 28 7.56 9.41 11.35
N ILE A 29 6.81 10.12 10.50
CA ILE A 29 5.33 10.10 10.55
C ILE A 29 4.80 8.69 10.30
N SER A 30 5.32 7.99 9.28
CA SER A 30 4.90 6.63 8.96
C SER A 30 5.25 5.63 10.07
N LEU A 31 6.34 5.81 10.80
CA LEU A 31 6.67 4.95 11.95
C LEU A 31 5.78 5.28 13.16
N LEU A 32 5.60 6.57 13.44
CA LEU A 32 4.76 7.04 14.53
C LEU A 32 3.31 6.55 14.35
N PHE A 33 2.74 6.76 13.17
CA PHE A 33 1.36 6.37 12.87
C PHE A 33 1.15 4.86 12.96
N SER A 34 2.15 4.05 12.61
CA SER A 34 2.06 2.60 12.71
C SER A 34 1.96 2.21 14.17
N ARG A 35 2.86 2.77 15.00
CA ARG A 35 2.87 2.52 16.43
C ARG A 35 1.59 2.99 17.13
N LEU A 36 1.12 4.19 16.77
CA LEU A 36 -0.14 4.73 17.25
C LEU A 36 -1.31 3.84 16.86
N GLY A 37 -1.40 3.41 15.60
CA GLY A 37 -2.42 2.51 15.09
C GLY A 37 -2.44 1.19 15.84
N GLN A 38 -1.28 0.55 16.04
CA GLN A 38 -1.16 -0.69 16.81
C GLN A 38 -1.69 -0.55 18.24
N ILE A 39 -1.26 0.52 18.92
CA ILE A 39 -1.71 0.81 20.28
C ILE A 39 -3.23 1.04 20.29
N GLY A 40 -3.73 1.87 19.38
CA GLY A 40 -5.16 2.17 19.22
C GLY A 40 -6.01 0.93 19.00
N ILE A 41 -5.59 0.01 18.13
CA ILE A 41 -6.27 -1.27 17.88
C ILE A 41 -6.41 -2.08 19.18
N LYS A 42 -5.33 -2.23 19.97
CA LYS A 42 -5.39 -2.96 21.25
C LYS A 42 -6.34 -2.31 22.25
N TYR A 43 -6.35 -0.98 22.33
CA TYR A 43 -7.24 -0.27 23.24
C TYR A 43 -8.71 -0.38 22.84
N ILE A 44 -9.00 -0.35 21.53
CA ILE A 44 -10.35 -0.51 20.99
C ILE A 44 -10.84 -1.95 21.23
N GLU A 45 -10.00 -2.95 20.95
CA GLU A 45 -10.33 -4.36 21.14
C GLU A 45 -10.62 -4.72 22.61
N ASN A 46 -9.84 -4.18 23.56
CA ASN A 46 -10.01 -4.46 24.99
C ASN A 46 -11.08 -3.60 25.67
N GLU A 47 -11.87 -2.82 24.92
CA GLU A 47 -12.87 -1.86 25.42
C GLU A 47 -12.38 -0.97 26.58
N SER A 48 -11.09 -0.60 26.55
CA SER A 48 -10.52 0.16 27.66
C SER A 48 -11.19 1.52 27.81
N GLN A 49 -11.50 1.89 29.06
CA GLN A 49 -12.06 3.21 29.40
C GLN A 49 -11.13 4.36 28.98
N TYR A 50 -9.82 4.11 28.95
CA TYR A 50 -8.81 5.07 28.54
C TYR A 50 -8.42 4.83 27.08
N ARG A 51 -9.19 5.41 26.15
CA ARG A 51 -8.86 5.35 24.72
C ARG A 51 -7.83 6.43 24.38
N PHE A 52 -6.59 6.00 24.16
CA PHE A 52 -5.54 6.90 23.65
C PHE A 52 -5.87 7.41 22.24
N ILE A 53 -6.52 6.56 21.42
CA ILE A 53 -6.94 6.87 20.06
C ILE A 53 -8.36 6.34 19.86
N SER A 54 -9.24 7.17 19.30
CA SER A 54 -10.60 6.78 18.89
C SER A 54 -10.61 5.99 17.59
N LEU A 55 -11.67 5.20 17.34
CA LEU A 55 -11.84 4.50 16.07
C LEU A 55 -11.78 5.45 14.86
N LYS A 56 -12.32 6.67 15.00
CA LYS A 56 -12.24 7.70 13.95
C LYS A 56 -10.80 8.13 13.65
N GLN A 57 -9.97 8.30 14.68
CA GLN A 57 -8.55 8.63 14.50
C GLN A 57 -7.76 7.45 13.93
N LEU A 58 -8.10 6.22 14.30
CA LEU A 58 -7.53 5.02 13.67
C LEU A 58 -7.84 5.01 12.16
N HIS A 59 -9.07 5.32 11.77
CA HIS A 59 -9.42 5.47 10.36
C HIS A 59 -8.60 6.56 9.66
N ILE A 60 -8.36 7.70 10.30
CA ILE A 60 -7.51 8.76 9.74
C ILE A 60 -6.08 8.26 9.52
N ILE A 61 -5.52 7.52 10.48
CA ILE A 61 -4.20 6.89 10.37
C ILE A 61 -4.16 5.90 9.20
N CYS A 62 -5.13 4.99 9.11
CA CYS A 62 -5.18 4.02 8.02
C CYS A 62 -5.33 4.72 6.66
N ASN A 63 -6.18 5.74 6.58
CA ASN A 63 -6.36 6.51 5.35
C ASN A 63 -5.07 7.22 4.92
N TYR A 64 -4.25 7.72 5.85
CA TYR A 64 -2.93 8.27 5.52
C TYR A 64 -2.09 7.26 4.74
N TYR A 65 -1.99 6.01 5.21
CA TYR A 65 -1.23 4.98 4.50
C TYR A 65 -1.81 4.67 3.13
N MET A 66 -3.13 4.52 3.03
CA MET A 66 -3.79 4.25 1.75
C MET A 66 -3.54 5.38 0.76
N GLU A 67 -3.57 6.64 1.20
CA GLU A 67 -3.25 7.77 0.35
C GLU A 67 -1.78 7.75 -0.08
N GLN A 68 -0.85 7.44 0.82
CA GLN A 68 0.56 7.30 0.45
C GLN A 68 0.77 6.17 -0.57
N LEU A 69 0.12 5.02 -0.37
CA LEU A 69 0.24 3.87 -1.26
C LEU A 69 -0.44 4.14 -2.61
N LEU A 70 -1.65 4.71 -2.63
CA LEU A 70 -2.43 4.84 -3.85
C LEU A 70 -2.13 6.11 -4.65
N LYS A 71 -1.68 7.19 -3.99
CA LYS A 71 -1.52 8.51 -4.62
C LYS A 71 -0.06 8.98 -4.74
N SER A 72 0.87 8.43 -3.96
CA SER A 72 2.26 8.91 -4.01
C SER A 72 2.96 8.51 -5.31
N ARG A 73 3.82 9.42 -5.79
CA ARG A 73 4.60 9.25 -7.03
C ARG A 73 6.08 8.96 -6.75
N HIS A 74 6.49 8.99 -5.48
CA HIS A 74 7.87 8.81 -5.07
C HIS A 74 8.03 7.44 -4.42
N CYS A 75 8.92 6.60 -4.96
CA CYS A 75 9.11 5.23 -4.48
C CYS A 75 9.41 5.15 -2.99
N GLY A 76 10.29 6.02 -2.50
CA GLY A 76 10.64 6.07 -1.09
C GLY A 76 9.47 6.46 -0.15
N ALA A 77 8.38 7.04 -0.65
CA ALA A 77 7.22 7.39 0.19
C ALA A 77 6.26 6.20 0.37
N TYR A 78 5.99 5.43 -0.69
CA TYR A 78 5.09 4.28 -0.56
C TYR A 78 5.76 3.05 0.06
N GLU A 79 7.08 2.86 -0.06
CA GLU A 79 7.80 1.75 0.62
C GLU A 79 7.77 1.89 2.15
N LEU A 80 7.95 3.12 2.64
CA LEU A 80 7.86 3.43 4.07
C LEU A 80 6.42 3.31 4.58
N ALA A 81 5.45 3.79 3.80
CA ALA A 81 4.04 3.63 4.10
C ALA A 81 3.63 2.15 4.10
N TYR A 82 4.14 1.35 3.15
CA TYR A 82 3.87 -0.08 3.03
C TYR A 82 4.25 -0.82 4.32
N THR A 83 5.45 -0.60 4.83
CA THR A 83 5.91 -1.27 6.06
C THR A 83 5.02 -0.92 7.25
N GLY A 84 4.69 0.36 7.43
CA GLY A 84 3.84 0.80 8.53
C GLY A 84 2.40 0.29 8.44
N PHE A 85 1.86 0.22 7.22
CA PHE A 85 0.51 -0.26 6.95
C PHE A 85 0.39 -1.78 7.07
N LEU A 86 1.38 -2.54 6.59
CA LEU A 86 1.47 -3.99 6.75
C LEU A 86 1.31 -4.39 8.22
N ILE A 87 2.05 -3.72 9.11
CA ILE A 87 1.98 -3.94 10.56
C ILE A 87 0.58 -3.69 11.12
N ILE A 88 -0.12 -2.65 10.64
CA ILE A 88 -1.50 -2.37 11.04
C ILE A 88 -2.45 -3.45 10.50
N CYS A 89 -2.33 -3.82 9.24
CA CYS A 89 -3.15 -4.86 8.59
C CYS A 89 -3.01 -6.21 9.31
N GLN A 90 -1.79 -6.62 9.64
CA GLN A 90 -1.52 -7.81 10.43
C GLN A 90 -2.31 -7.81 11.74
N GLN A 91 -2.29 -6.69 12.46
CA GLN A 91 -2.96 -6.57 13.74
C GLN A 91 -4.49 -6.53 13.60
N LEU A 92 -5.01 -5.90 12.54
CA LEU A 92 -6.43 -5.89 12.23
C LEU A 92 -6.94 -7.29 11.90
N TRP A 93 -6.18 -8.09 11.14
CA TRP A 93 -6.53 -9.48 10.85
C TRP A 93 -6.59 -10.35 12.11
N SER A 94 -5.69 -10.11 13.07
CA SER A 94 -5.67 -10.84 14.34
C SER A 94 -6.67 -10.35 15.39
N SER A 95 -7.38 -9.26 15.13
CA SER A 95 -8.29 -8.65 16.10
C SER A 95 -9.57 -9.47 16.27
N ASN A 96 -9.98 -9.67 17.52
CA ASN A 96 -11.26 -10.31 17.89
C ASN A 96 -12.45 -9.35 17.80
N CYS A 97 -12.20 -8.06 17.55
CA CYS A 97 -13.26 -7.08 17.31
C CYS A 97 -13.71 -7.11 15.84
N ASP A 98 -14.98 -7.44 15.61
CA ASP A 98 -15.61 -7.47 14.28
C ASP A 98 -15.44 -6.15 13.51
N GLN A 99 -15.52 -5.02 14.20
CA GLN A 99 -15.39 -3.71 13.54
C GLN A 99 -13.99 -3.47 12.97
N LEU A 100 -12.96 -4.13 13.53
CA LEU A 100 -11.56 -3.99 13.13
C LEU A 100 -11.17 -5.06 12.11
N CYS A 101 -11.52 -6.33 12.34
CA CYS A 101 -11.16 -7.42 11.41
C CYS A 101 -11.91 -7.34 10.06
N ASN A 102 -13.03 -6.63 10.01
CA ASN A 102 -13.73 -6.34 8.75
C ASN A 102 -13.09 -5.21 7.92
N LEU A 103 -12.14 -4.45 8.46
CA LEU A 103 -11.50 -3.35 7.72
C LEU A 103 -10.62 -3.86 6.57
N PRO A 104 -9.66 -4.79 6.79
CA PRO A 104 -8.87 -5.40 5.72
C PRO A 104 -9.72 -5.94 4.56
N ILE A 105 -10.84 -6.60 4.89
CA ILE A 105 -11.77 -7.16 3.90
C ILE A 105 -12.32 -6.07 2.98
N LYS A 106 -12.87 -4.99 3.55
CA LYS A 106 -13.43 -3.87 2.78
C LYS A 106 -12.37 -3.23 1.88
N TRP A 107 -11.14 -3.12 2.37
CA TRP A 107 -10.04 -2.51 1.66
C TRP A 107 -9.57 -3.34 0.47
N ILE A 108 -9.50 -4.66 0.62
CA ILE A 108 -9.23 -5.59 -0.47
C ILE A 108 -10.32 -5.52 -1.52
N GLU A 109 -11.60 -5.58 -1.12
CA GLU A 109 -12.72 -5.54 -2.07
C GLU A 109 -12.72 -4.25 -2.89
N ASN A 110 -12.40 -3.12 -2.26
CA ASN A 110 -12.22 -1.85 -2.96
C ASN A 110 -11.01 -1.90 -3.89
N GLY A 111 -9.90 -2.50 -3.47
CA GLY A 111 -8.71 -2.65 -4.32
C GLY A 111 -8.95 -3.53 -5.55
N ILE A 112 -9.69 -4.64 -5.40
CA ILE A 112 -10.09 -5.51 -6.52
C ILE A 112 -11.00 -4.75 -7.48
N LYS A 113 -12.00 -4.01 -6.97
CA LYS A 113 -12.86 -3.16 -7.81
C LYS A 113 -12.04 -2.10 -8.56
N MET A 114 -11.05 -1.48 -7.91
CA MET A 114 -10.15 -0.54 -8.58
C MET A 114 -9.36 -1.23 -9.71
N VAL A 115 -8.91 -2.48 -9.52
CA VAL A 115 -8.24 -3.25 -10.58
C VAL A 115 -9.18 -3.49 -11.77
N GLU A 116 -10.42 -3.92 -11.51
CA GLU A 116 -11.46 -4.18 -12.52
C GLU A 116 -11.84 -2.89 -13.27
N GLU A 117 -12.14 -1.79 -12.56
CA GLU A 117 -12.50 -0.51 -13.18
C GLU A 117 -11.37 0.07 -14.03
N ASN A 118 -10.11 -0.05 -13.58
CA ASN A 118 -8.95 0.39 -14.35
C ASN A 118 -8.72 -0.47 -15.60
N SER A 119 -9.20 -1.72 -15.63
CA SER A 119 -9.14 -2.56 -16.83
C SER A 119 -10.15 -2.13 -17.91
N LEU A 120 -11.30 -1.59 -17.50
CA LEU A 120 -12.37 -1.16 -18.39
C LEU A 120 -12.10 0.22 -19.02
N ASP A 121 -11.51 1.13 -18.26
CA ASP A 121 -11.24 2.50 -18.72
C ASP A 121 -9.83 2.64 -19.31
N LYS A 122 -9.72 2.44 -20.63
CA LYS A 122 -8.46 2.59 -21.38
C LYS A 122 -7.87 4.00 -21.32
N ASN A 123 -8.65 5.03 -20.97
CA ASN A 123 -8.20 6.42 -20.89
C ASN A 123 -7.76 6.85 -19.49
N LYS A 124 -8.06 6.07 -18.44
CA LYS A 124 -7.45 6.24 -17.11
C LYS A 124 -5.97 5.84 -17.17
N LEU A 125 -5.15 6.85 -17.42
CA LEU A 125 -3.72 6.78 -17.18
C LEU A 125 -3.45 6.69 -15.67
N CYS A 126 -3.25 5.45 -15.21
CA CYS A 126 -2.22 5.11 -14.22
C CYS A 126 -2.54 5.29 -12.72
N LEU A 127 -3.43 4.48 -12.16
CA LEU A 127 -3.29 4.05 -10.74
C LEU A 127 -2.26 2.92 -10.57
N THR A 128 -1.95 2.20 -11.65
CA THR A 128 -0.89 1.16 -11.72
C THR A 128 0.35 1.63 -12.51
N ARG A 129 0.20 2.36 -13.63
CA ARG A 129 1.31 2.73 -14.54
C ARG A 129 2.32 3.79 -14.02
N ARG A 130 2.05 4.53 -12.94
CA ARG A 130 2.96 5.60 -12.44
C ARG A 130 3.20 5.58 -10.93
N SER A 131 2.39 4.85 -10.17
CA SER A 131 2.41 4.90 -8.70
C SER A 131 2.96 3.64 -8.06
N GLY A 132 3.02 2.48 -8.74
CA GLY A 132 3.47 1.20 -8.14
C GLY A 132 2.67 0.72 -6.93
N GLY A 133 1.83 1.55 -6.32
CA GLY A 133 1.37 1.36 -4.95
C GLY A 133 -0.03 0.79 -4.79
N LEU A 134 -0.81 0.59 -5.85
CA LEU A 134 -1.95 -0.34 -5.78
C LEU A 134 -1.49 -1.79 -5.54
N PRO A 135 -0.46 -2.30 -6.24
CA PRO A 135 0.21 -3.56 -5.87
C PRO A 135 0.62 -3.58 -4.40
N PHE A 136 1.38 -2.60 -3.92
CA PHE A 136 1.81 -2.54 -2.51
C PHE A 136 0.63 -2.40 -1.53
N TYR A 137 -0.44 -1.69 -1.89
CA TYR A 137 -1.67 -1.59 -1.10
C TYR A 137 -2.37 -2.94 -0.96
N LEU A 138 -2.57 -3.68 -2.07
CA LEU A 138 -3.16 -5.01 -2.00
C LEU A 138 -2.25 -5.97 -1.26
N GLN A 139 -0.94 -5.92 -1.54
CA GLN A 139 0.07 -6.76 -0.93
C GLN A 139 0.11 -6.59 0.60
N SER A 140 0.15 -5.35 1.10
CA SER A 140 0.20 -5.07 2.55
C SER A 140 -1.02 -5.61 3.30
N ILE A 141 -2.17 -5.70 2.65
CA ILE A 141 -3.37 -6.26 3.29
C ILE A 141 -3.39 -7.78 3.17
N LEU A 142 -3.05 -8.34 2.01
CA LEU A 142 -3.13 -9.78 1.72
C LEU A 142 -2.01 -10.61 2.36
N THR A 143 -0.88 -9.98 2.69
CA THR A 143 0.27 -10.66 3.31
C THR A 143 -0.15 -11.46 4.55
N ASP A 144 -1.03 -10.89 5.37
CA ASP A 144 -1.50 -11.47 6.63
C ASP A 144 -2.93 -12.01 6.58
N GLU A 145 -3.48 -12.26 5.39
CA GLU A 145 -4.82 -12.84 5.28
C GLU A 145 -4.92 -14.20 6.02
N PRO A 146 -5.89 -14.36 6.94
CA PRO A 146 -6.05 -15.59 7.70
C PRO A 146 -6.61 -16.72 6.83
N ILE A 147 -6.10 -17.94 7.07
CA ILE A 147 -6.59 -19.15 6.42
C ILE A 147 -7.75 -19.73 7.26
N LYS A 148 -8.93 -19.90 6.64
CA LYS A 148 -10.12 -20.40 7.35
C LYS A 148 -9.98 -21.84 7.84
N GLN A 149 -9.29 -22.71 7.09
CA GLN A 149 -9.04 -24.11 7.46
C GLN A 149 -7.68 -24.59 6.92
N ARG A 150 -7.01 -25.47 7.66
CA ARG A 150 -5.72 -26.04 7.25
C ARG A 150 -5.85 -26.76 5.90
N GLY A 151 -5.06 -26.35 4.91
CA GLY A 151 -5.12 -26.88 3.54
C GLY A 151 -6.07 -26.13 2.59
N GLN A 152 -6.78 -25.10 3.04
CA GLN A 152 -7.52 -24.20 2.17
C GLN A 152 -6.65 -23.05 1.68
N GLN A 153 -6.92 -22.59 0.47
CA GLN A 153 -6.31 -21.38 -0.09
C GLN A 153 -6.86 -20.14 0.61
N ARG A 154 -6.04 -19.09 0.63
CA ARG A 154 -6.45 -17.74 1.07
C ARG A 154 -7.50 -17.20 0.10
N THR A 155 -8.67 -16.86 0.64
CA THR A 155 -9.87 -16.56 -0.14
C THR A 155 -9.69 -15.33 -1.02
N TYR A 156 -9.10 -14.27 -0.47
CA TYR A 156 -8.95 -13.00 -1.17
C TYR A 156 -7.71 -12.98 -2.06
N VAL A 157 -6.63 -13.67 -1.67
CA VAL A 157 -5.50 -13.95 -2.57
C VAL A 157 -5.99 -14.67 -3.82
N ALA A 158 -6.72 -15.78 -3.69
CA ALA A 158 -7.25 -16.54 -4.83
C ALA A 158 -8.16 -15.66 -5.69
N LYS A 159 -9.07 -14.91 -5.08
CA LYS A 159 -9.96 -13.97 -5.80
C LYS A 159 -9.18 -12.92 -6.60
N LEU A 160 -8.17 -12.31 -6.01
CA LEU A 160 -7.36 -11.31 -6.72
C LEU A 160 -6.54 -11.94 -7.86
N MET A 161 -5.97 -13.13 -7.64
CA MET A 161 -5.26 -13.87 -8.68
C MET A 161 -6.19 -14.18 -9.86
N ASP A 162 -7.39 -14.69 -9.59
CA ASP A 162 -8.41 -14.96 -10.62
C ASP A 162 -8.81 -13.69 -11.38
N THR A 163 -9.05 -12.58 -10.67
CA THR A 163 -9.36 -11.29 -11.30
C THR A 163 -8.22 -10.82 -12.21
N LEU A 164 -6.97 -10.87 -11.74
CA LEU A 164 -5.80 -10.45 -12.51
C LEU A 164 -5.56 -11.34 -13.73
N LEU A 165 -5.67 -12.66 -13.58
CA LEU A 165 -5.57 -13.62 -14.70
C LEU A 165 -6.66 -13.38 -15.74
N ASN A 166 -7.91 -13.19 -15.30
CA ASN A 166 -9.01 -12.87 -16.20
C ASN A 166 -8.78 -11.57 -16.97
N ILE A 167 -8.23 -10.53 -16.33
CA ILE A 167 -7.90 -9.28 -17.00
C ILE A 167 -6.78 -9.50 -18.03
N ILE A 168 -5.72 -10.22 -17.67
CA ILE A 168 -4.58 -10.47 -18.57
C ILE A 168 -5.00 -11.33 -19.78
N LEU A 169 -5.81 -12.37 -19.56
CA LEU A 169 -6.25 -13.29 -20.61
C LEU A 169 -7.25 -12.64 -21.57
N ASN A 170 -8.06 -11.69 -21.08
CA ASN A 170 -9.09 -11.02 -21.87
C ASN A 170 -8.68 -9.61 -22.34
N ASP A 171 -7.41 -9.19 -22.18
CA ASP A 171 -6.95 -7.87 -22.63
C ASP A 171 -6.79 -7.84 -24.18
N PRO A 172 -7.63 -7.08 -24.90
CA PRO A 172 -7.58 -7.00 -26.36
C PRO A 172 -6.34 -6.29 -26.90
N ASP A 173 -5.52 -5.63 -26.06
CA ASP A 173 -4.28 -4.96 -26.49
C ASP A 173 -3.06 -5.91 -26.47
N THR A 174 -3.26 -7.23 -26.63
CA THR A 174 -2.20 -8.17 -27.01
C THR A 174 -1.79 -7.90 -28.46
N ILE A 175 -1.09 -6.79 -28.66
CA ILE A 175 -0.56 -6.39 -29.97
C ILE A 175 0.60 -7.33 -30.29
N GLN A 176 0.34 -8.36 -31.10
CA GLN A 176 1.38 -8.95 -31.93
C GLN A 176 1.70 -7.96 -33.06
N ILE A 177 2.81 -7.23 -32.94
CA ILE A 177 3.48 -6.62 -34.09
C ILE A 177 4.88 -7.23 -34.13
N ASP A 178 5.18 -7.93 -35.22
CA ASP A 178 6.50 -8.44 -35.59
C ASP A 178 7.27 -9.24 -34.51
N GLY A 179 6.64 -10.26 -33.93
CA GLY A 179 7.35 -11.32 -33.20
C GLY A 179 8.05 -10.90 -31.89
N GLN A 180 7.90 -9.65 -31.45
CA GLN A 180 8.36 -9.18 -30.15
C GLN A 180 7.17 -8.70 -29.33
N ILE A 181 6.91 -9.38 -28.21
CA ILE A 181 5.89 -8.99 -27.23
C ILE A 181 6.36 -7.70 -26.58
N LEU A 182 5.91 -6.54 -27.08
CA LEU A 182 6.03 -5.30 -26.33
C LEU A 182 4.95 -5.34 -25.24
N GLU A 183 5.30 -5.84 -24.06
CA GLU A 183 4.34 -5.92 -22.95
C GLU A 183 3.85 -4.52 -22.58
N ASN A 184 2.55 -4.28 -22.76
CA ASN A 184 1.92 -3.05 -22.31
C ASN A 184 2.26 -2.82 -20.83
N SER A 185 2.63 -1.59 -20.46
CA SER A 185 2.98 -1.26 -19.06
C SER A 185 1.88 -1.61 -18.05
N ARG A 186 0.63 -1.81 -18.49
CA ARG A 186 -0.47 -2.35 -17.67
C ARG A 186 -0.22 -3.81 -17.28
N LYS A 187 0.10 -4.65 -18.26
CA LYS A 187 0.42 -6.07 -18.07
C LYS A 187 1.62 -6.26 -17.15
N ILE A 188 2.68 -5.47 -17.31
CA ILE A 188 3.85 -5.50 -16.42
C ILE A 188 3.47 -5.23 -14.96
N ASN A 189 2.56 -4.27 -14.68
CA ASN A 189 2.13 -4.00 -13.31
C ASN A 189 1.25 -5.11 -12.74
N TYR A 190 0.38 -5.70 -13.56
CA TYR A 190 -0.42 -6.85 -13.13
C TYR A 190 0.46 -8.08 -12.88
N LEU A 191 1.44 -8.35 -13.74
CA LEU A 191 2.44 -9.40 -13.56
C LEU A 191 3.29 -9.17 -12.31
N SER A 192 3.78 -7.95 -12.07
CA SER A 192 4.49 -7.63 -10.82
C SER A 192 3.60 -7.78 -9.59
N THR A 193 2.31 -7.47 -9.69
CA THR A 193 1.35 -7.73 -8.60
C THR A 193 1.19 -9.24 -8.37
N LEU A 194 1.07 -10.03 -9.45
CA LEU A 194 0.99 -11.49 -9.39
C LEU A 194 2.26 -12.10 -8.78
N GLU A 195 3.44 -11.67 -9.19
CA GLU A 195 4.73 -12.13 -8.64
C GLU A 195 4.80 -11.84 -7.14
N ASN A 196 4.51 -10.59 -6.73
CA ASN A 196 4.49 -10.22 -5.31
C ASN A 196 3.51 -11.05 -4.48
N ILE A 197 2.33 -11.39 -5.03
CA ILE A 197 1.33 -12.22 -4.35
C ILE A 197 1.79 -13.68 -4.27
N THR A 198 2.39 -14.19 -5.34
CA THR A 198 2.89 -15.56 -5.43
C THR A 198 4.03 -15.79 -4.44
N ASP A 199 4.93 -14.81 -4.30
CA ASP A 199 6.02 -14.84 -3.31
C ASP A 199 5.50 -14.86 -1.86
N ILE A 200 4.39 -14.16 -1.57
CA ILE A 200 3.73 -14.24 -0.26
C ILE A 200 3.20 -15.67 -0.01
N ASP A 201 2.59 -16.31 -1.01
CA ASP A 201 2.02 -17.65 -0.83
C ASP A 201 3.11 -18.72 -0.67
N ASN A 202 4.23 -18.58 -1.39
CA ASN A 202 5.36 -19.49 -1.29
C ASN A 202 6.12 -19.37 0.04
N SER A 203 6.35 -18.15 0.53
CA SER A 203 7.11 -17.90 1.77
C SER A 203 6.45 -18.43 3.04
N ARG A 204 5.13 -18.74 3.01
CA ARG A 204 4.39 -19.31 4.15
C ARG A 204 4.04 -20.79 4.02
N GLN A 205 4.28 -21.41 2.86
CA GLN A 205 4.15 -22.86 2.71
C GLN A 205 5.40 -23.61 3.20
N THR A 206 6.51 -22.90 3.38
CA THR A 206 7.78 -23.43 3.89
C THR A 206 7.95 -23.34 5.42
N ASP A 207 7.06 -22.64 6.11
CA ASP A 207 7.02 -22.48 7.58
C ASP A 207 5.93 -23.37 8.21
#